data_AF-A0A9D9TBZ5-F1
#
_entry.id   AF-A0A9D9TBZ5-F1
#
_cell.length_a   1.000
_cell.length_b   1.000
_cell.length_c   1.000
_cell.angle_alpha   90.00
_cell.angle_beta   90.00
_cell.angle_gamma   90.00
#
_symmetry.space_group_name_H-M   'P 1'
#
loop_
_entity.id
_entity.type
_entity.pdbx_description
1 polymer ?
#
loop_
_entity_poly.entity_id
_entity_poly.type
_entity_poly.pdbx_seq_one_letter_code
_entity_poly.pdbx_strand_id
1 'polypeptide(L)'
;DIAGKAGDSIVAVADGRVIYAGPGVHAFGKLIIIRHTRDYISAYAHASEALISEGQNVTRGEKIAKLSSSHTGPSKLHFEIHLQGEPVDPQKYLPPR
;
A
#
# COMPACT_ATOMS: atom_id res chain seq x y z
N ASP A 1 10.09 -2.58 -2.95
CA ASP A 1 10.05 -2.63 -1.48
C ASP A 1 10.61 -1.38 -0.83
N ILE A 2 9.94 -0.92 0.23
CA ILE A 2 10.32 0.25 1.03
C ILE A 2 10.69 -0.25 2.42
N ALA A 3 11.90 0.10 2.90
CA ALA A 3 12.34 -0.27 4.24
C ALA A 3 11.54 0.51 5.30
N GLY A 4 11.08 -0.20 6.34
CA GLY A 4 10.34 0.39 7.46
C GLY A 4 10.56 -0.40 8.73
N LYS A 5 9.96 0.07 9.83
CA LYS A 5 9.94 -0.62 11.12
C LYS A 5 8.58 -1.25 11.34
N ALA A 6 8.55 -2.32 12.12
CA ALA A 6 7.30 -2.93 12.56
C ALA A 6 6.42 -1.88 13.24
N GLY A 7 5.15 -1.79 12.84
CA GLY A 7 4.21 -0.81 13.36
C GLY A 7 4.26 0.58 12.71
N ASP A 8 5.20 0.83 11.78
CA ASP A 8 5.20 2.09 11.03
C ASP A 8 3.88 2.28 10.29
N SER A 9 3.42 3.54 10.26
CA SER A 9 2.21 3.89 9.54
C SER A 9 2.46 3.81 8.03
N ILE A 10 1.67 3.00 7.34
CA ILE A 10 1.56 3.01 5.89
C ILE A 10 0.57 4.10 5.52
N VAL A 11 0.97 4.98 4.61
CA VAL A 11 0.16 6.11 4.16
C VAL A 11 -0.18 6.00 2.67
N ALA A 12 -1.33 6.54 2.27
CA ALA A 12 -1.73 6.61 0.87
C ALA A 12 -0.80 7.52 0.08
N VAL A 13 -0.26 7.03 -1.04
CA VAL A 13 0.64 7.81 -1.91
C VAL A 13 -0.05 8.98 -2.60
N ALA A 14 -1.35 8.86 -2.86
CA ALA A 14 -2.20 9.83 -3.53
C ALA A 14 -3.67 9.66 -3.12
N ASP A 15 -4.50 10.65 -3.47
CA ASP A 15 -5.95 10.58 -3.27
C ASP A 15 -6.56 9.43 -4.06
N GLY A 16 -7.57 8.76 -3.52
CA GLY A 16 -8.19 7.64 -4.21
C GLY A 16 -9.32 6.98 -3.44
N ARG A 17 -9.79 5.86 -3.99
CA ARG A 17 -10.77 4.99 -3.36
C ARG A 17 -10.17 3.63 -3.11
N VAL A 18 -10.36 3.14 -1.89
CA VAL A 18 -9.99 1.80 -1.49
C VAL A 18 -10.88 0.81 -2.23
N ILE A 19 -10.27 -0.03 -3.05
CA ILE A 19 -10.98 -1.10 -3.77
C ILE A 19 -10.74 -2.48 -3.13
N TYR A 20 -9.79 -2.56 -2.20
CA TYR A 20 -9.54 -3.76 -1.41
C TYR A 20 -8.80 -3.40 -0.12
N ALA A 21 -9.22 -3.96 1.01
CA ALA A 21 -8.52 -3.85 2.30
C ALA A 21 -8.79 -5.11 3.13
N GLY A 22 -7.91 -6.09 3.05
CA GLY A 22 -8.19 -7.40 3.64
C GLY A 22 -7.01 -8.36 3.67
N PRO A 23 -7.23 -9.59 4.18
CA PRO A 23 -6.21 -10.65 4.14
C PRO A 23 -5.93 -11.02 2.69
N GLY A 24 -4.71 -10.73 2.22
CA GLY A 24 -4.25 -11.10 0.89
C GLY A 24 -3.97 -12.59 0.76
N VAL A 25 -3.45 -13.00 -0.41
CA VAL A 25 -2.92 -14.36 -0.61
C VAL A 25 -1.89 -14.65 0.47
N HIS A 26 -1.87 -15.87 1.03
CA HIS A 26 -1.10 -16.28 2.21
C HIS A 26 0.37 -15.78 2.27
N ALA A 27 1.01 -15.53 1.13
CA ALA A 27 2.36 -15.00 1.03
C ALA A 27 2.52 -13.48 1.32
N PHE A 28 1.46 -12.67 1.20
CA PHE A 28 1.53 -11.21 1.22
C PHE A 28 1.00 -10.55 2.50
N GLY A 29 0.41 -11.30 3.43
CA GLY A 29 -0.24 -10.72 4.62
C GLY A 29 -1.46 -9.90 4.26
N LYS A 30 -1.80 -8.85 5.03
CA LYS A 30 -2.89 -7.94 4.63
C LYS A 30 -2.45 -7.10 3.44
N LEU A 31 -3.34 -7.02 2.45
CA LEU A 31 -3.17 -6.28 1.22
C LEU A 31 -4.19 -5.14 1.20
N ILE A 32 -3.73 -3.95 0.85
CA ILE A 32 -4.56 -2.79 0.56
C ILE A 32 -4.36 -2.43 -0.91
N ILE A 33 -5.45 -2.19 -1.64
CA ILE A 33 -5.41 -1.69 -3.01
C ILE A 33 -6.24 -0.41 -3.09
N ILE A 34 -5.62 0.65 -3.60
CA ILE A 34 -6.23 1.96 -3.75
C ILE A 34 -6.23 2.33 -5.23
N ARG A 35 -7.42 2.63 -5.75
CA ARG A 35 -7.58 3.16 -7.10
C ARG A 35 -7.56 4.68 -7.06
N HIS A 36 -6.59 5.28 -7.75
CA HIS A 36 -6.42 6.73 -7.83
C HIS A 36 -7.19 7.32 -9.01
N THR A 37 -7.14 6.65 -10.16
CA THR A 37 -7.85 7.04 -11.38
C THR A 37 -8.37 5.79 -12.11
N ARG A 38 -8.89 5.93 -13.33
CA ARG A 38 -9.29 4.76 -14.14
C ARG A 38 -8.11 3.85 -14.47
N ASP A 39 -6.92 4.43 -14.64
CA ASP A 39 -5.75 3.71 -15.12
C ASP A 39 -4.75 3.39 -14.00
N TYR A 40 -4.80 4.10 -12.87
CA TYR A 40 -3.82 3.95 -11.79
C TYR A 40 -4.38 3.28 -10.54
N ILE A 41 -3.68 2.23 -10.09
CA ILE A 41 -3.85 1.60 -8.78
C ILE A 41 -2.52 1.54 -8.03
N SER A 42 -2.59 1.59 -6.70
CA SER A 42 -1.46 1.29 -5.82
C SER A 42 -1.80 0.13 -4.90
N ALA A 43 -0.83 -0.76 -4.72
CA ALA A 43 -0.95 -1.95 -3.87
C ALA A 43 0.07 -1.87 -2.71
N TYR A 44 -0.41 -2.14 -1.49
CA TYR A 44 0.36 -2.12 -0.25
C TYR A 44 0.20 -3.47 0.45
N ALA A 45 1.26 -4.27 0.50
CA ALA A 45 1.28 -5.58 1.13
C ALA A 45 2.14 -5.61 2.40
N HIS A 46 2.13 -6.75 3.09
CA HIS A 46 2.77 -6.95 4.40
C HIS A 46 2.27 -6.01 5.49
N ALA A 47 1.00 -5.59 5.40
CA ALA A 47 0.35 -4.89 6.51
C ALA A 47 -0.01 -5.86 7.64
N SER A 48 0.20 -5.44 8.89
CA SER A 48 -0.31 -6.14 10.07
C SER A 48 -1.79 -5.83 10.31
N GLU A 49 -2.17 -4.58 10.06
CA GLU A 49 -3.50 -4.05 10.29
C GLU A 49 -3.88 -3.07 9.18
N ALA A 50 -5.11 -3.19 8.66
CA ALA A 50 -5.72 -2.19 7.80
C ALA A 50 -6.55 -1.26 8.69
N LEU A 51 -6.35 0.05 8.54
CA LEU A 51 -7.06 1.11 9.28
C LEU A 51 -8.23 1.69 8.49
N ILE A 52 -8.40 1.22 7.26
CA ILE A 52 -9.40 1.63 6.29
C ILE A 52 -10.19 0.42 5.80
N SER A 53 -11.34 0.69 5.20
CA SER A 53 -12.24 -0.33 4.67
C SER A 53 -12.43 -0.20 3.15
N GLU A 54 -12.81 -1.30 2.50
CA GLU A 54 -13.21 -1.27 1.10
C GLU A 54 -14.33 -0.24 0.85
N GLY A 55 -14.22 0.50 -0.26
CA GLY A 55 -15.15 1.55 -0.64
C GLY A 55 -14.87 2.92 0.00
N GLN A 56 -13.98 3.00 1.00
CA GLN A 56 -13.58 4.26 1.63
C GLN A 56 -12.80 5.14 0.66
N ASN A 57 -13.01 6.46 0.73
CA ASN A 57 -12.15 7.43 0.05
C ASN A 57 -11.00 7.81 0.96
N VAL A 58 -9.79 7.91 0.40
CA VAL A 58 -8.58 8.32 1.11
C VAL A 58 -7.92 9.52 0.43
N THR A 59 -7.17 10.27 1.21
CA THR A 59 -6.36 11.40 0.75
C THR A 59 -4.87 11.10 0.82
N ARG A 60 -4.07 11.81 0.03
CA ARG A 60 -2.61 11.69 0.05
C ARG A 60 -2.07 11.93 1.46
N GLY A 61 -1.25 10.99 1.95
CA GLY A 61 -0.68 11.03 3.29
C GLY A 61 -1.59 10.49 4.39
N GLU A 62 -2.83 10.11 4.08
CA GLU A 62 -3.74 9.49 5.04
C GLU A 62 -3.22 8.12 5.47
N LYS A 63 -3.34 7.81 6.76
CA LYS A 63 -2.91 6.52 7.32
C LYS A 63 -3.89 5.43 6.91
N ILE A 64 -3.39 4.44 6.19
CA ILE A 64 -4.20 3.35 5.65
C ILE A 64 -3.95 2.02 6.35
N ALA A 65 -2.76 1.82 6.90
CA ALA A 65 -2.39 0.55 7.53
C ALA A 65 -1.17 0.69 8.44
N LYS A 66 -0.83 -0.40 9.12
CA LYS A 66 0.44 -0.54 9.86
C LYS A 66 1.29 -1.63 9.24
N LEU A 67 2.60 -1.40 9.19
CA LEU A 67 3.55 -2.37 8.67
C LEU A 67 3.68 -3.57 9.62
N SER A 68 3.74 -4.77 9.07
CA SER A 68 3.95 -5.99 9.85
C SER A 68 5.40 -6.13 10.31
N SER A 69 5.60 -6.80 11.44
CA SER A 69 6.93 -7.25 11.88
C SER A 69 7.41 -8.39 11.00
N SER A 70 8.60 -8.26 10.42
CA SER A 70 9.28 -9.39 9.79
C SER A 70 10.04 -10.18 10.86
N HIS A 71 9.94 -11.52 10.82
CA HIS A 71 10.66 -12.40 11.75
C HIS A 71 12.11 -12.67 11.35
N THR A 72 12.48 -12.41 10.09
CA THR A 72 13.78 -12.81 9.50
C THR A 72 14.64 -11.62 9.09
N GLY A 73 14.28 -10.39 9.48
CA GLY A 73 15.06 -9.20 9.14
C GLY A 73 14.27 -7.90 9.31
N PRO A 74 14.75 -6.78 8.74
CA PRO A 74 14.00 -5.52 8.76
C PRO A 74 12.66 -5.67 8.04
N SER A 75 11.61 -5.08 8.62
CA SER A 75 10.29 -5.01 8.00
C SER A 75 10.38 -4.26 6.67
N LYS A 76 9.70 -4.79 5.65
CA LYS A 76 9.64 -4.18 4.32
C LYS A 76 8.20 -4.07 3.88
N LEU A 77 7.82 -2.86 3.47
CA LEU A 77 6.58 -2.63 2.76
C LEU A 77 6.78 -3.06 1.31
N HIS A 78 5.97 -4.02 0.87
CA HIS A 78 5.88 -4.31 -0.55
C HIS A 78 4.86 -3.34 -1.16
N PHE A 79 5.36 -2.48 -2.03
CA PHE A 79 4.61 -1.38 -2.64
C PHE A 79 4.77 -1.45 -4.15
N GLU A 80 3.63 -1.48 -4.84
CA GLU A 80 3.57 -1.49 -6.29
C GLU A 80 2.56 -0.45 -6.78
N ILE A 81 2.84 0.12 -7.96
CA ILE A 81 1.89 0.94 -8.72
C ILE A 81 1.66 0.22 -10.03
N HIS A 82 0.41 0.01 -10.40
CA HIS A 82 0.06 -0.52 -11.71
C HIS A 82 -0.64 0.56 -12.53
N LEU A 83 -0.21 0.71 -13.77
CA LEU A 83 -0.83 1.55 -14.78
C LEU A 83 -1.46 0.65 -15.85
N GLN A 84 -2.79 0.71 -15.99
CA GLN A 84 -3.54 -0.13 -16.93
C GLN A 84 -3.31 -1.63 -16.75
N GLY A 85 -3.01 -2.07 -15.52
CA GLY A 85 -2.73 -3.46 -15.19
C GLY A 85 -1.26 -3.87 -15.33
N GLU A 86 -0.40 -3.01 -15.85
CA GLU A 86 1.05 -3.25 -15.94
C GLU A 86 1.78 -2.63 -14.74
N PRO A 87 2.68 -3.36 -14.05
CA PRO A 87 3.47 -2.80 -12.98
C PRO A 87 4.43 -1.73 -13.52
N VAL A 88 4.36 -0.54 -12.96
CA VAL A 88 5.23 0.60 -13.33
C VAL A 88 6.14 0.98 -12.17
N ASP A 89 7.31 1.52 -12.50
CA ASP A 89 8.27 1.97 -11.50
C ASP A 89 7.70 3.16 -10.70
N PRO A 90 7.44 3.00 -9.38
CA PRO A 90 6.87 4.05 -8.56
C PRO A 90 7.79 5.25 -8.37
N GLN A 91 9.11 5.11 -8.55
CA GLN A 91 10.06 6.22 -8.39
C GLN A 91 9.85 7.34 -9.41
N LYS A 92 9.22 7.05 -10.56
CA LYS A 92 8.88 8.09 -11.56
C LYS A 92 7.69 8.96 -11.15
N TYR A 93 6.90 8.53 -10.17
CA TYR A 93 5.64 9.16 -9.80
C TYR A 93 5.60 9.65 -8.34
N LEU A 94 6.61 9.28 -7.54
CA LEU A 94 6.83 9.85 -6.21
C LEU A 94 7.53 11.21 -6.36
N PRO A 95 7.04 12.27 -5.70
CA PRO A 95 7.74 13.55 -5.71
C PRO A 95 9.15 13.39 -5.14
N PRO A 96 10.16 14.07 -5.71
CA PRO A 96 11.51 14.07 -5.18
C PRO A 96 11.47 14.54 -3.72
N ARG A 97 12.24 13.83 -2.90
CA ARG A 97 12.25 13.92 -1.45
C ARG A 97 12.89 15.21 -0.95
#